data_AF-A0A151T1J4-F1
#
_entry.id   AF-A0A151T1J4-F1
#
_cell.length_a   1.000
_cell.length_b   1.000
_cell.length_c   1.000
_cell.angle_alpha   90.00
_cell.angle_beta   90.00
_cell.angle_gamma   90.00
#
_symmetry.space_group_name_H-M   'P 1'
#
loop_
_entity.id
_entity.type
_entity.pdbx_description
1 polymer ?
#
loop_
_entity_poly.entity_id
_entity_poly.type
_entity_poly.pdbx_seq_one_letter_code
_entity_poly.pdbx_strand_id
1 'polypeptide(L)'
;MCKEPKKKADNQPKEPIPGIPGYDWVRSDVGEFQSVFRSFMEINAIRKSHRIYDSSVSKFIRLEPCRSDERVYVGGPSDPPFFYVYQCFFRDLGVCLPFTQFECDFLNFINSAACQLHPNS
;
A
#
# COMPACT_ATOMS: atom_id res chain seq x y z
N MET A 1 33.08 1.94 4.83
CA MET A 1 32.94 2.26 3.39
C MET A 1 32.75 0.94 2.64
N CYS A 2 31.54 0.37 2.70
CA CYS A 2 31.23 -0.90 2.05
C CYS A 2 30.65 -0.61 0.67
N LYS A 3 31.32 -1.10 -0.38
CA LYS A 3 30.85 -1.00 -1.76
C LYS A 3 29.77 -2.07 -1.98
N GLU A 4 28.57 -1.66 -2.34
CA GLU A 4 27.53 -2.58 -2.83
C GLU A 4 27.90 -3.08 -4.25
N PRO A 5 27.68 -4.36 -4.57
CA PRO A 5 27.86 -4.84 -5.93
C PRO A 5 26.70 -4.33 -6.81
N LYS A 6 27.05 -3.60 -7.88
CA LYS A 6 26.10 -3.21 -8.92
C LYS A 6 25.55 -4.46 -9.60
N LYS A 7 24.33 -4.88 -9.24
CA LYS A 7 23.56 -5.81 -10.07
C LYS A 7 23.25 -5.10 -11.39
N LYS A 8 23.72 -5.66 -12.51
CA LYS A 8 23.34 -5.23 -13.86
C LYS A 8 21.82 -5.30 -13.97
N ALA A 9 21.19 -4.16 -14.25
CA ALA A 9 19.78 -4.12 -14.63
C ALA A 9 19.66 -4.86 -15.96
N ASP A 10 18.93 -5.97 -15.95
CA ASP A 10 18.51 -6.65 -17.16
C ASP A 10 17.45 -5.77 -17.84
N ASN A 11 17.89 -4.98 -18.83
CA ASN A 11 17.03 -4.14 -19.66
C ASN A 11 16.35 -5.01 -20.72
N GLN A 12 15.52 -5.97 -20.32
CA GLN A 12 14.50 -6.49 -21.22
C GLN A 12 13.27 -5.57 -21.17
N PRO A 13 12.66 -5.24 -22.32
CA PRO A 13 11.36 -4.59 -22.34
C PRO A 13 10.38 -5.52 -21.63
N LYS A 14 9.92 -5.13 -20.44
CA LYS A 14 8.82 -5.82 -19.79
C LYS A 14 7.60 -5.61 -20.68
N GLU A 15 7.01 -6.70 -21.16
CA GLU A 15 5.77 -6.63 -21.92
C GLU A 15 4.75 -5.79 -21.13
N PRO A 16 4.03 -4.86 -21.77
CA PRO A 16 3.01 -4.07 -21.10
C PRO A 16 2.01 -5.02 -20.48
N ILE A 17 1.85 -4.95 -19.17
CA ILE A 17 0.95 -5.86 -18.48
C ILE A 17 -0.47 -5.49 -18.94
N PRO A 18 -1.29 -6.45 -19.42
CA PRO A 18 -2.61 -6.14 -19.93
C PRO A 18 -3.42 -5.32 -18.92
N GLY A 19 -4.07 -4.26 -19.40
CA GLY A 19 -4.94 -3.43 -18.57
C GLY A 19 -6.08 -4.26 -17.97
N ILE A 20 -6.46 -3.93 -16.74
CA ILE A 20 -7.57 -4.61 -16.05
C ILE A 20 -8.87 -3.88 -16.45
N PRO A 21 -9.87 -4.58 -17.01
CA PRO A 21 -11.15 -3.96 -17.38
C PRO A 21 -11.77 -3.19 -16.20
N GLY A 22 -12.17 -1.94 -16.41
CA GLY A 22 -12.71 -1.06 -15.36
C GLY A 22 -11.66 -0.23 -14.61
N TYR A 23 -10.37 -0.38 -14.93
CA TYR A 23 -9.27 0.39 -14.34
C TYR A 23 -8.52 1.26 -15.37
N ASP A 24 -9.19 1.68 -16.45
CA ASP A 24 -8.59 2.49 -17.52
C ASP A 24 -8.10 3.87 -17.05
N TRP A 25 -8.60 4.35 -15.91
CA TRP A 25 -8.16 5.59 -15.27
C TRP A 25 -6.77 5.47 -14.62
N VAL A 26 -6.27 4.25 -14.41
CA VAL A 26 -4.96 3.98 -13.81
C VAL A 26 -3.88 4.19 -14.86
N ARG A 27 -2.89 5.04 -14.55
CA ARG A 27 -1.75 5.25 -15.45
C ARG A 27 -0.98 3.94 -15.64
N SER A 28 -0.51 3.68 -16.86
CA SER A 28 0.17 2.43 -17.24
C SER A 28 1.43 2.14 -16.41
N ASP A 29 2.12 3.18 -15.94
CA ASP A 29 3.32 3.06 -15.10
C ASP A 29 3.01 2.60 -13.66
N VAL A 30 1.79 2.81 -13.16
CA VAL A 30 1.39 2.38 -11.80
C VAL A 30 1.46 0.86 -11.65
N GLY A 31 1.15 0.13 -12.73
CA GLY A 31 1.26 -1.33 -12.76
C GLY A 31 2.70 -1.88 -12.71
N GLU A 32 3.71 -1.02 -12.86
CA GLU A 32 5.12 -1.42 -12.78
C GLU A 32 5.63 -1.43 -11.34
N PHE A 33 4.97 -0.68 -10.45
CA PHE A 33 5.35 -0.61 -9.04
C PHE A 33 4.75 -1.78 -8.27
N GLN A 34 5.60 -2.39 -7.44
CA GLN A 34 5.22 -3.48 -6.56
C GLN A 34 5.47 -3.08 -5.11
N SER A 35 4.66 -3.60 -4.20
CA SER A 35 4.88 -3.41 -2.77
C SER A 35 6.26 -3.91 -2.35
N VAL A 36 6.88 -3.17 -1.43
CA VAL A 36 8.08 -3.62 -0.71
C VAL A 36 7.74 -4.51 0.49
N PHE A 37 6.46 -4.62 0.86
CA PHE A 37 5.99 -5.47 1.95
C PHE A 37 5.45 -6.77 1.36
N ARG A 38 6.33 -7.75 1.14
CA ARG A 38 5.99 -9.05 0.54
C ARG A 38 6.10 -10.21 1.51
N SER A 39 6.60 -9.95 2.71
CA SER A 39 6.78 -10.94 3.76
C SER A 39 6.29 -10.44 5.11
N PHE A 40 5.89 -11.39 5.96
CA PHE A 40 5.59 -11.09 7.37
C PHE A 40 6.78 -10.51 8.12
N MET A 41 8.02 -10.73 7.66
CA MET A 41 9.20 -10.13 8.27
C MET A 41 9.18 -8.60 8.13
N GLU A 42 8.87 -8.09 6.94
CA GLU A 42 8.77 -6.66 6.66
C GLU A 42 7.56 -6.05 7.38
N ILE A 43 6.42 -6.74 7.38
CA ILE A 43 5.21 -6.34 8.12
C ILE A 43 5.49 -6.26 9.64
N ASN A 44 6.19 -7.24 10.19
CA ASN A 44 6.54 -7.24 11.61
C ASN A 44 7.57 -6.15 11.95
N ALA A 45 8.50 -5.85 11.03
CA ALA A 45 9.45 -4.76 11.21
C ALA A 45 8.75 -3.41 11.29
N ILE A 46 7.77 -3.15 10.42
CA ILE A 46 7.01 -1.90 10.46
C ILE A 46 6.11 -1.81 11.70
N ARG A 47 5.44 -2.91 12.08
CA ARG A 47 4.62 -2.97 13.31
C ARG A 47 5.42 -2.70 14.58
N LYS A 48 6.70 -3.09 14.62
CA LYS A 48 7.58 -2.83 15.76
C LYS A 48 8.13 -1.41 15.79
N SER A 49 8.28 -0.77 14.63
CA SER A 49 8.90 0.56 14.52
C SER A 49 7.87 1.70 14.55
N HIS A 50 6.62 1.43 14.16
CA HIS A 50 5.59 2.46 14.01
C HIS A 50 4.29 2.05 14.69
N ARG A 51 3.56 3.04 15.19
CA ARG A 51 2.23 2.85 15.77
C ARG A 51 1.18 2.85 14.65
N ILE A 52 0.89 1.67 14.12
CA ILE A 52 -0.04 1.49 12.99
C ILE A 52 -1.50 1.64 13.42
N TYR A 53 -1.84 1.15 14.61
CA TYR A 53 -3.17 1.19 15.16
C TYR A 53 -3.13 1.31 16.68
N ASP A 54 -4.24 1.78 17.25
CA ASP A 54 -4.43 1.80 18.69
C ASP A 54 -4.55 0.38 19.26
N SER A 55 -3.99 0.15 20.44
CA SER A 55 -4.01 -1.16 21.10
C SER A 55 -5.43 -1.69 21.30
N SER A 56 -6.42 -0.80 21.51
CA SER A 56 -7.83 -1.16 21.69
C SER A 56 -8.44 -1.86 20.46
N VAL A 57 -7.92 -1.56 19.26
CA VAL A 57 -8.42 -2.11 17.99
C VAL A 57 -7.52 -3.20 17.39
N SER A 58 -6.42 -3.54 18.05
CA SER A 58 -5.41 -4.49 17.56
C SER A 58 -5.96 -5.87 17.16
N LYS A 59 -7.06 -6.31 17.76
CA LYS A 59 -7.74 -7.58 17.45
C LYS A 59 -8.64 -7.54 16.21
N PHE A 60 -8.99 -6.34 15.73
CA PHE A 60 -9.88 -6.12 14.59
C PHE A 60 -9.12 -5.82 13.29
N ILE A 61 -7.85 -5.43 13.38
CA ILE A 61 -7.02 -5.05 12.23
C ILE A 61 -5.98 -6.13 11.98
N ARG A 62 -5.94 -6.64 10.75
CA ARG A 62 -4.90 -7.55 10.27
C ARG A 62 -4.01 -6.82 9.28
N LEU A 63 -2.69 -6.95 9.47
CA LEU A 63 -1.68 -6.45 8.55
C LEU A 63 -1.14 -7.64 7.78
N GLU A 64 -1.33 -7.63 6.47
CA GLU A 64 -0.92 -8.70 5.56
C GLU A 64 0.12 -8.17 4.56
N PRO A 65 1.14 -8.98 4.19
CA PRO A 65 2.01 -8.63 3.08
C PRO A 65 1.25 -8.66 1.76
N CYS A 66 1.60 -7.76 0.84
CA CYS A 66 1.05 -7.80 -0.51
C CYS A 66 1.66 -8.96 -1.31
N ARG A 67 0.84 -9.62 -2.12
CA ARG A 67 1.32 -10.65 -3.04
C ARG A 67 2.05 -10.03 -4.23
N SER A 68 2.88 -10.80 -4.91
CA SER A 68 3.68 -10.29 -6.05
C SER A 68 2.83 -10.02 -7.29
N ASP A 69 1.67 -10.66 -7.38
CA ASP A 69 0.65 -10.51 -8.41
C ASP A 69 -0.46 -9.51 -8.05
N GLU A 70 -0.46 -8.98 -6.81
CA GLU A 70 -1.46 -8.02 -6.37
C GLU A 70 -1.22 -6.63 -6.95
N ARG A 71 -2.32 -6.01 -7.40
CA ARG A 71 -2.37 -4.62 -7.82
C ARG A 71 -2.96 -3.80 -6.69
N VAL A 72 -2.14 -2.98 -6.05
CA VAL A 72 -2.55 -2.16 -4.89
C VAL A 72 -3.61 -1.09 -5.20
N TYR A 73 -3.94 -0.90 -6.48
CA TYR A 73 -5.00 -0.02 -6.97
C TYR A 73 -6.29 -0.78 -7.33
N VAL A 74 -6.27 -2.11 -7.35
CA VAL A 74 -7.43 -2.95 -7.63
C VAL A 74 -8.03 -3.38 -6.32
N GLY A 75 -9.27 -2.99 -6.05
CA GLY A 75 -9.98 -3.53 -4.91
C GLY A 75 -10.41 -4.98 -5.17
N GLY A 76 -10.46 -5.79 -4.11
CA GLY A 76 -10.82 -7.20 -4.18
C GLY A 76 -12.20 -7.51 -3.62
N PRO A 77 -12.59 -8.80 -3.55
CA PRO A 77 -13.84 -9.23 -2.95
C PRO A 77 -13.91 -8.77 -1.49
N SER A 78 -15.02 -8.12 -1.14
CA SER A 78 -15.18 -7.26 0.02
C SER A 78 -15.57 -7.97 1.32
N ASP A 79 -15.05 -9.18 1.57
CA ASP A 79 -15.30 -9.88 2.84
C ASP A 79 -14.10 -10.78 3.26
N PRO A 80 -13.38 -10.44 4.35
CA PRO A 80 -13.51 -9.21 5.13
C PRO A 80 -13.07 -7.98 4.33
N PRO A 81 -13.57 -6.78 4.67
CA PRO A 81 -13.15 -5.55 4.01
C PRO A 81 -11.65 -5.30 4.25
N PHE A 82 -10.96 -4.88 3.20
CA PHE A 82 -9.54 -4.53 3.24
C PHE A 82 -9.27 -3.28 2.43
N PHE A 83 -8.12 -2.66 2.70
CA PHE A 83 -7.62 -1.51 1.94
C PHE A 83 -6.10 -1.56 1.90
N TYR A 84 -5.52 -0.94 0.88
CA TYR A 84 -4.08 -0.73 0.79
C TYR A 84 -3.70 0.61 1.40
N VAL A 85 -2.55 0.66 2.06
CA VAL A 85 -2.05 1.87 2.70
C VAL A 85 -0.54 1.97 2.54
N TYR A 86 -0.03 3.16 2.26
CA TYR A 86 1.41 3.37 2.19
C TYR A 86 2.01 3.55 3.58
N GLN A 87 3.20 2.99 3.78
CA GLN A 87 3.94 3.15 5.04
C GLN A 87 4.20 4.61 5.44
N CYS A 88 4.27 5.53 4.49
CA CYS A 88 4.55 6.94 4.74
C CYS A 88 3.46 7.61 5.59
N PHE A 89 2.23 7.10 5.60
CA PHE A 89 1.19 7.64 6.46
C PHE A 89 1.52 7.41 7.94
N PHE A 90 2.01 6.22 8.28
CA PHE A 90 2.42 5.93 9.65
C PHE A 90 3.78 6.53 10.01
N ARG A 91 4.73 6.52 9.06
CA ARG A 91 6.10 7.01 9.30
C ARG A 91 6.21 8.53 9.28
N ASP A 92 5.68 9.15 8.24
CA ASP A 92 5.93 10.57 7.94
C ASP A 92 4.77 11.45 8.45
N LEU A 93 3.52 10.98 8.35
CA LEU A 93 2.36 11.72 8.86
C LEU A 93 2.01 11.37 10.32
N GLY A 94 2.49 10.23 10.83
CA GLY A 94 2.23 9.80 12.19
C GLY A 94 0.77 9.42 12.48
N VAL A 95 -0.04 9.18 11.44
CA VAL A 95 -1.45 8.80 11.61
C VAL A 95 -1.56 7.39 12.20
N CYS A 96 -2.68 7.11 12.85
CA CYS A 96 -2.91 5.84 13.52
C CYS A 96 -4.35 5.37 13.32
N LEU A 97 -4.57 4.07 13.12
CA LEU A 97 -5.92 3.54 12.97
C LEU A 97 -6.62 3.33 14.34
N PRO A 98 -7.96 3.54 14.42
CA PRO A 98 -8.80 4.15 13.37
C PRO A 98 -8.49 5.65 13.23
N PHE A 99 -8.52 6.15 12.00
CA PHE A 99 -8.28 7.57 11.74
C PHE A 99 -9.36 8.44 12.41
N THR A 100 -8.93 9.52 13.03
CA THR A 100 -9.79 10.60 13.50
C THR A 100 -10.42 11.34 12.31
N GLN A 101 -11.51 12.08 12.56
CA GLN A 101 -12.13 12.89 11.52
C GLN A 101 -11.12 13.87 10.88
N PHE A 102 -10.27 14.48 11.70
CA PHE A 102 -9.22 15.38 11.21
C PHE A 102 -8.22 14.66 10.30
N GLU A 103 -7.75 13.46 10.66
CA GLU A 103 -6.83 12.70 9.81
C GLU A 103 -7.50 12.28 8.50
N CYS A 104 -8.77 11.88 8.53
CA CYS A 104 -9.54 11.61 7.32
C CYS A 104 -9.63 12.86 6.42
N ASP A 105 -10.00 14.01 6.98
CA ASP A 105 -10.13 15.26 6.24
C ASP A 105 -8.77 15.74 5.70
N PHE A 106 -7.69 15.55 6.46
CA PHE A 106 -6.33 15.86 6.04
C PHE A 106 -5.87 14.95 4.90
N LEU A 107 -6.07 13.63 5.01
CA LEU A 107 -5.74 12.66 3.96
C LEU A 107 -6.57 12.91 2.69
N ASN A 108 -7.84 13.29 2.84
CA ASN A 108 -8.68 13.75 1.73
C ASN A 108 -8.11 15.03 1.09
N PHE A 109 -7.75 16.02 1.90
CA PHE A 109 -7.22 17.31 1.44
C PHE A 109 -5.92 17.16 0.64
N ILE A 110 -5.01 16.29 1.06
CA ILE A 110 -3.76 16.03 0.33
C ILE A 110 -3.95 15.10 -0.88
N ASN A 111 -5.19 14.82 -1.28
CA ASN A 111 -5.56 13.88 -2.34
C ASN A 111 -5.01 12.45 -2.13
N SER A 112 -4.69 12.07 -0.90
CA SER A 112 -4.35 10.68 -0.59
C SER A 112 -5.56 9.75 -0.78
N ALA A 113 -6.78 10.28 -0.62
CA ALA A 113 -8.00 9.50 -0.68
C ALA A 113 -8.40 9.06 -2.09
N ALA A 114 -8.16 9.89 -3.12
CA ALA A 114 -8.64 9.58 -4.47
C ALA A 114 -7.84 8.46 -5.16
N CYS A 115 -6.61 8.17 -4.72
CA CYS A 115 -5.80 7.10 -5.31
C CYS A 115 -5.67 5.85 -4.42
N GLN A 116 -6.16 5.88 -3.17
CA GLN A 116 -5.94 4.78 -2.20
C GLN A 116 -7.16 4.38 -1.36
N LEU A 117 -8.21 5.19 -1.34
CA LEU A 117 -9.48 4.89 -0.68
C LEU A 117 -10.61 5.22 -1.65
N HIS A 118 -10.56 4.63 -2.84
CA HIS A 118 -11.77 4.54 -3.63
C HIS A 118 -12.65 3.48 -2.96
N PRO A 119 -13.88 3.79 -2.52
CA PRO A 119 -14.87 2.73 -2.40
C PRO A 119 -14.98 2.10 -3.79
N ASN A 120 -14.79 0.79 -3.85
CA ASN A 120 -15.29 -0.02 -4.97
C ASN A 120 -16.83 0.09 -4.94
N SER A 121 -17.36 1.18 -5.48
CA SER A 121 -18.74 1.25 -5.94
C SER A 121 -18.81 0.83 -7.40
#